data_AF-A0A066YKL8-F1
#
_entry.id   AF-A0A066YKL8-F1
#
_cell.length_a   1.000
_cell.length_b   1.000
_cell.length_c   1.000
_cell.angle_alpha   90.00
_cell.angle_beta   90.00
_cell.angle_gamma   90.00
#
_symmetry.space_group_name_H-M   'P 1'
#
loop_
_entity.id
_entity.type
_entity.pdbx_description
1 polymer ?
#
loop_
_entity_poly.entity_id
_entity_poly.type
_entity_poly.pdbx_seq_one_letter_code
_entity_poly.pdbx_strand_id
1 'polypeptide(L)'
;MNTPYTGRPAWFIGPDEALAVLRRAAEARGVVLAPDTPPDEADAEELTDELADVLLTEHPSSQEEYLKLRGLGRAELAAEQTAGGDR
;
A
#
# COMPACT_ATOMS: atom_id res chain seq x y z
N MET A 1 28.78 -11.54 -7.37
CA MET A 1 27.89 -11.83 -6.22
C MET A 1 27.52 -10.48 -5.63
N ASN A 2 26.27 -10.06 -5.76
CA ASN A 2 25.77 -8.81 -5.18
C ASN A 2 25.26 -9.16 -3.79
N THR A 3 25.99 -8.80 -2.74
CA THR A 3 25.58 -9.06 -1.35
C THR A 3 24.34 -8.22 -1.06
N PRO A 4 23.24 -8.77 -0.53
CA PRO A 4 22.07 -7.97 -0.20
C PRO A 4 22.46 -6.94 0.84
N TYR A 5 22.16 -5.67 0.56
CA TYR A 5 22.42 -4.58 1.49
C TYR A 5 21.48 -4.74 2.71
N THR A 6 22.05 -4.91 3.89
CA THR A 6 21.29 -5.15 5.13
C THR A 6 21.04 -3.88 5.95
N GLY A 7 21.65 -2.75 5.56
CA GLY A 7 21.50 -1.47 6.24
C GLY A 7 20.21 -0.72 5.86
N ARG A 8 19.92 0.38 6.56
CA ARG A 8 18.85 1.30 6.19
C ARG A 8 19.29 2.10 4.94
N PRO A 9 18.49 2.13 3.85
CA PRO A 9 18.81 2.98 2.71
C PRO A 9 18.75 4.46 3.09
N ALA A 10 19.69 5.27 2.62
CA ALA A 10 19.78 6.70 2.96
C ALA A 10 18.60 7.51 2.43
N TRP A 11 18.01 7.05 1.32
CA TRP A 11 16.83 7.68 0.69
C TRP A 11 15.51 7.33 1.42
N PHE A 12 15.50 6.33 2.30
CA PHE A 12 14.29 5.91 2.99
C PHE A 12 14.11 6.68 4.31
N ILE A 13 13.08 7.53 4.35
CA ILE A 13 12.81 8.45 5.48
C ILE A 13 11.74 7.89 6.45
N GLY A 14 11.17 6.72 6.17
CA GLY A 14 10.11 6.12 6.98
C GLY A 14 10.59 5.47 8.30
N PRO A 15 9.65 5.03 9.15
CA PRO A 15 9.97 4.25 10.36
C PRO A 15 10.53 2.86 10.00
N ASP A 16 11.19 2.21 10.97
CA ASP A 16 11.79 0.88 10.75
C ASP A 16 10.74 -0.20 10.42
N GLU A 17 9.50 -0.06 10.93
CA GLU A 17 8.42 -0.98 10.58
C GLU A 17 8.08 -0.88 9.08
N ALA A 18 7.96 0.34 8.55
CA ALA A 18 7.73 0.55 7.13
C ALA A 18 8.90 0.04 6.27
N LEU A 19 10.15 0.17 6.75
CA LEU A 19 11.31 -0.40 6.07
C LEU A 19 11.25 -1.94 6.02
N ALA A 20 10.78 -2.57 7.10
CA ALA A 20 10.64 -4.03 7.16
C ALA A 20 9.54 -4.53 6.20
N VAL A 21 8.46 -3.77 6.01
CA VAL A 21 7.41 -4.09 5.03
C VAL A 21 7.96 -3.89 3.60
N LEU A 22 8.64 -2.77 3.34
CA LEU A 22 9.27 -2.49 2.04
C LEU A 22 10.28 -3.56 1.62
N ARG A 23 11.10 -4.06 2.57
CA ARG A 23 12.04 -5.16 2.30
C ARG A 23 11.35 -6.46 1.90
N ARG A 24 10.21 -6.77 2.53
CA ARG A 24 9.41 -7.96 2.19
C ARG A 24 8.81 -7.83 0.80
N ALA A 25 8.27 -6.66 0.46
CA ALA A 25 7.77 -6.39 -0.89
C ALA A 25 8.89 -6.50 -1.95
N ALA A 26 10.06 -5.95 -1.65
CA ALA A 26 11.23 -6.04 -2.53
C ALA A 26 11.70 -7.49 -2.73
N GLU A 27 11.73 -8.29 -1.67
CA GLU A 27 12.07 -9.72 -1.75
C GLU A 27 11.07 -10.50 -2.60
N ALA A 28 9.77 -10.23 -2.46
CA ALA A 28 8.73 -10.88 -3.25
C ALA A 28 8.84 -10.58 -4.75
N ARG A 29 9.28 -9.38 -5.11
CA ARG A 29 9.47 -8.94 -6.51
C ARG A 29 10.88 -9.14 -7.05
N GLY A 30 11.84 -9.52 -6.21
CA GLY A 30 13.24 -9.62 -6.60
C GLY A 30 13.92 -8.27 -6.85
N VAL A 31 13.35 -7.17 -6.33
CA VAL A 31 13.89 -5.82 -6.45
C VAL A 31 15.02 -5.61 -5.43
N VAL A 32 16.13 -5.02 -5.88
CA VAL A 32 17.28 -4.74 -5.01
C VAL A 32 17.20 -3.32 -4.47
N LEU A 33 17.01 -3.20 -3.16
CA LEU A 33 17.04 -1.90 -2.47
C LEU A 33 18.48 -1.44 -2.27
N ALA A 34 18.98 -0.60 -3.18
CA ALA A 34 20.31 -0.02 -3.07
C ALA A 34 20.40 0.99 -1.91
N PRO A 35 21.55 1.08 -1.22
CA PRO A 35 21.74 1.98 -0.07
C PRO A 35 21.56 3.46 -0.40
N ASP A 36 22.12 3.88 -1.54
CA ASP A 36 22.30 5.29 -1.88
C ASP A 36 21.44 5.73 -3.06
N THR A 37 20.72 4.79 -3.69
CA THR A 37 19.93 5.05 -4.89
C THR A 37 18.54 4.48 -4.69
N PRO A 38 17.48 5.31 -4.80
CA PRO A 38 16.12 4.80 -4.79
C PRO A 38 15.87 3.91 -6.03
N PRO A 39 14.88 3.01 -5.97
CA PRO A 39 14.44 2.26 -7.14
C PRO A 39 14.06 3.20 -8.29
N ASP A 40 14.16 2.73 -9.52
CA ASP A 40 13.63 3.46 -10.67
C ASP A 40 12.10 3.45 -10.66
N GLU A 41 11.49 4.18 -11.59
CA GLU A 41 10.03 4.35 -11.62
C GLU A 41 9.29 3.01 -11.77
N ALA A 42 9.80 2.10 -12.60
CA ALA A 42 9.17 0.80 -12.82
C ALA A 42 9.26 -0.08 -11.57
N ASP A 43 10.44 -0.17 -10.97
CA ASP A 43 10.64 -0.91 -9.71
C ASP A 43 9.81 -0.30 -8.57
N ALA A 44 9.68 1.03 -8.53
CA ALA A 44 8.88 1.73 -7.52
C ALA A 44 7.38 1.43 -7.67
N GLU A 45 6.86 1.37 -8.89
CA GLU A 45 5.48 0.97 -9.17
C GLU A 45 5.22 -0.48 -8.72
N GLU A 46 6.09 -1.42 -9.11
CA GLU A 46 5.95 -2.82 -8.70
C GLU A 46 6.03 -3.00 -7.18
N LEU A 47 6.93 -2.27 -6.52
CA LEU A 47 7.02 -2.25 -5.06
C LEU A 47 5.75 -1.68 -4.42
N THR A 48 5.14 -0.67 -5.02
CA THR A 48 3.91 -0.04 -4.49
C THR A 48 2.74 -0.99 -4.55
N ASP A 49 2.60 -1.72 -5.66
CA ASP A 49 1.56 -2.74 -5.82
C ASP A 49 1.73 -3.88 -4.80
N GLU A 50 2.95 -4.38 -4.64
CA GLU A 50 3.24 -5.45 -3.68
C GLU A 50 3.06 -4.99 -2.22
N LEU A 51 3.43 -3.74 -1.91
CA LEU A 51 3.16 -3.14 -0.60
C LEU A 51 1.66 -3.10 -0.29
N ALA A 52 0.83 -2.76 -1.28
CA ALA A 52 -0.61 -2.76 -1.12
C ALA A 52 -1.14 -4.17 -0.81
N ASP A 53 -0.67 -5.18 -1.52
CA ASP A 53 -1.06 -6.59 -1.30
C ASP A 53 -0.62 -7.10 0.08
N VAL A 54 0.60 -6.79 0.52
CA VAL A 54 1.09 -7.14 1.85
C VAL A 54 0.23 -6.49 2.93
N LEU A 55 -0.05 -5.19 2.82
CA LEU A 55 -0.84 -4.46 3.80
C LEU A 55 -2.30 -4.96 3.85
N LEU A 56 -2.89 -5.29 2.70
CA LEU A 56 -4.24 -5.87 2.63
C LEU A 56 -4.31 -7.24 3.28
N THR A 57 -3.25 -8.04 3.14
CA THR A 57 -3.17 -9.38 3.74
C THR A 57 -2.97 -9.34 5.25
N GLU A 58 -2.15 -8.39 5.75
CA GLU A 58 -1.88 -8.24 7.18
C GLU A 58 -3.03 -7.55 7.95
N HIS A 59 -3.83 -6.73 7.27
CA HIS A 59 -4.98 -6.02 7.85
C HIS A 59 -6.31 -6.33 7.14
N PRO A 60 -6.79 -7.59 7.17
CA PRO A 60 -8.03 -7.98 6.49
C PRO A 60 -9.26 -7.22 7.02
N SER A 61 -9.23 -6.78 8.28
CA SER A 61 -10.29 -5.96 8.89
C SER A 61 -10.44 -4.58 8.24
N SER A 62 -9.35 -3.99 7.73
CA SER A 62 -9.40 -2.68 7.05
C SER A 62 -9.95 -2.80 5.63
N GLN A 63 -9.81 -3.94 4.96
CA GLN A 63 -10.45 -4.17 3.66
C GLN A 63 -11.96 -4.31 3.80
N GLU A 64 -12.43 -5.08 4.80
CA GLU A 64 -13.86 -5.23 5.07
C GLU A 64 -14.48 -3.91 5.57
N GLU A 65 -13.76 -3.14 6.38
CA GLU A 65 -14.18 -1.80 6.83
C GLU A 65 -14.14 -0.76 5.70
N TYR A 66 -13.14 -0.79 4.81
CA TYR A 66 -13.09 0.03 3.60
C TYR A 66 -14.24 -0.31 2.64
N LEU A 67 -14.53 -1.60 2.43
CA LEU A 67 -15.67 -2.05 1.64
C LEU A 67 -17.01 -1.65 2.29
N LYS A 68 -17.12 -1.74 3.62
CA LYS A 68 -18.29 -1.25 4.38
C LYS A 68 -18.47 0.25 4.21
N LEU A 69 -17.42 1.06 4.35
CA LEU A 69 -17.46 2.52 4.18
C LEU A 69 -17.84 2.91 2.73
N ARG A 70 -17.29 2.23 1.73
CA ARG A 70 -17.63 2.44 0.30
C ARG A 70 -19.07 2.01 -0.02
N GLY A 71 -19.55 0.93 0.59
CA GLY A 71 -20.94 0.47 0.47
C GLY A 71 -21.93 1.41 1.16
N LEU A 72 -21.57 1.92 2.34
CA LEU A 72 -22.38 2.84 3.13
C LEU A 72 -22.56 4.19 2.43
N GLY A 73 -21.48 4.76 1.86
CA GLY A 73 -21.56 6.02 1.11
C GLY A 73 -22.46 5.95 -0.13
N ARG A 74 -22.61 4.77 -0.76
CA ARG A 74 -23.56 4.54 -1.88
C ARG A 74 -25.01 4.40 -1.40
N ALA A 75 -25.24 3.86 -0.20
CA ALA A 75 -26.57 3.75 0.38
C ALA A 75 -27.11 5.11 0.86
N GLU A 76 -26.25 5.95 1.42
CA GLU A 76 -26.61 7.30 1.89
C GLU A 76 -27.01 8.21 0.71
N LEU A 77 -26.23 8.20 -0.37
CA LEU A 77 -26.50 8.99 -1.59
C LEU A 77 -27.76 8.50 -2.34
N ALA A 78 -28.17 7.24 -2.15
CA ALA A 78 -29.45 6.73 -2.64
C ALA A 78 -30.61 7.19 -1.77
N ALA A 79 -30.44 7.21 -0.43
CA ALA A 79 -31.46 7.66 0.52
C ALA A 79 -31.78 9.17 0.39
N GLU A 80 -30.77 9.99 0.12
CA GLU A 80 -30.96 11.44 -0.10
C GLU A 80 -31.70 11.73 -1.43
N GLN A 81 -31.46 10.93 -2.47
CA GLN A 81 -32.15 11.10 -3.76
C GLN A 81 -33.62 10.64 -3.74
N THR A 82 -33.98 9.65 -2.91
CA THR A 82 -35.40 9.28 -2.70
C THR A 82 -36.13 10.25 -1.77
N ALA A 83 -35.43 10.95 -0.87
CA ALA A 83 -36.05 11.91 0.06
C ALA A 83 -36.22 13.34 -0.51
N GLY A 84 -35.50 13.69 -1.59
CA GLY A 84 -35.55 15.03 -2.20
C GLY A 84 -36.50 15.19 -3.39
N GLY A 85 -37.20 14.14 -3.79
CA GLY A 85 -38.04 14.11 -5.00
C GLY A 85 -39.53 14.32 -4.76
N ASP A 86 -39.93 15.32 -3.98
CA ASP A 86 -41.33 15.80 -3.95
C ASP A 86 -41.33 17.31 -3.70
N ARG A 87 -41.32 18.09 -4.78
CA ARG A 87 -41.73 19.49 -4.80
C ARG A 87 -42.31 19.87 -6.15
#